data_AF-A0A4S2KER8-F1
#
_entry.id   AF-A0A4S2KER8-F1
#
_cell.length_a   1.000
_cell.length_b   1.000
_cell.length_c   1.000
_cell.angle_alpha   90.00
_cell.angle_beta   90.00
_cell.angle_gamma   90.00
#
_symmetry.space_group_name_H-M   'P 1'
#
loop_
_entity.id
_entity.type
_entity.pdbx_description
1 polymer ?
#
loop_
_entity_poly.entity_id
_entity_poly.type
_entity_poly.pdbx_seq_one_letter_code
_entity_poly.pdbx_strand_id
1 'polypeptide(L)'
;MGAVAAIQKGVFPDDNQTLKCYTLCIMKAMRTKKLSFDEIREALQPVKKHCLDRVGTDPKLPDNAVKGNFVSDRKLQCYYKCMMLNTKVMKNDKIIEKALSKIAEHMLQEDSVSLILKAMEKCHSIAMKSMDGCQLAYDYTKCIYDYNSMKLIQ
;
A
#
# COMPACT_ATOMS: atom_id res chain seq x y z
N MET A 1 -19.60 -7.75 31.79
CA MET A 1 -19.49 -7.97 30.32
C MET A 1 -18.57 -9.16 30.09
N GLY A 2 -18.94 -10.11 29.22
CA GLY A 2 -18.07 -11.27 28.95
C GLY A 2 -16.78 -10.85 28.24
N ALA A 3 -15.70 -11.62 28.43
CA ALA A 3 -14.36 -11.34 27.88
C ALA A 3 -14.37 -11.12 26.35
N VAL A 4 -15.19 -11.86 25.61
CA VAL A 4 -15.32 -11.73 24.15
C VAL A 4 -15.87 -10.36 23.75
N ALA A 5 -16.88 -9.86 24.46
CA ALA A 5 -17.50 -8.56 24.18
C ALA A 5 -16.58 -7.39 24.56
N ALA A 6 -15.68 -7.58 25.54
CA ALA A 6 -14.65 -6.61 25.89
C ALA A 6 -13.56 -6.52 24.80
N ILE A 7 -13.09 -7.67 24.32
CA ILE A 7 -12.09 -7.76 23.24
C ILE A 7 -12.61 -7.12 21.94
N GLN A 8 -13.87 -7.35 21.58
CA GLN A 8 -14.50 -6.72 20.41
C GLN A 8 -14.54 -5.18 20.50
N LYS A 9 -14.43 -4.63 21.71
CA LYS A 9 -14.38 -3.18 21.98
C LYS A 9 -12.95 -2.67 22.22
N GLY A 10 -11.93 -3.50 21.98
CA GLY A 10 -10.52 -3.14 22.22
C GLY A 10 -10.14 -3.06 23.70
N VAL A 11 -11.00 -3.55 24.60
CA VAL A 11 -10.71 -3.65 26.03
C VAL A 11 -10.12 -5.01 26.31
N PHE A 12 -8.81 -5.04 26.55
CA PHE A 12 -8.10 -6.27 26.82
C PHE A 12 -8.20 -6.64 28.30
N PRO A 13 -8.42 -7.92 28.63
CA PRO A 13 -8.55 -8.35 30.02
C PRO A 13 -7.19 -8.28 30.73
N ASP A 14 -7.04 -7.32 31.64
CA ASP A 14 -5.85 -7.15 32.49
C ASP A 14 -5.96 -7.85 33.85
N ASP A 15 -7.19 -8.10 34.30
CA ASP A 15 -7.56 -8.70 35.58
C ASP A 15 -7.62 -10.24 35.54
N ASN A 16 -7.79 -10.82 34.35
CA ASN A 16 -7.81 -12.27 34.16
C ASN A 16 -6.48 -12.78 33.57
N GLN A 17 -5.65 -13.36 34.43
CA GLN A 17 -4.31 -13.84 34.08
C GLN A 17 -4.30 -14.83 32.90
N THR A 18 -5.28 -15.72 32.82
CA THR A 18 -5.38 -16.72 31.74
C THR A 18 -5.67 -16.04 30.40
N LEU A 19 -6.67 -15.15 30.35
CA LEU A 19 -7.00 -14.43 29.12
C LEU A 19 -5.90 -13.46 28.69
N LYS A 20 -5.18 -12.86 29.65
CA LYS A 20 -3.98 -12.07 29.39
C LYS A 20 -2.90 -12.90 28.71
N CYS A 21 -2.62 -14.10 29.21
CA CYS A 21 -1.68 -15.04 28.59
C CYS A 21 -2.12 -15.45 27.17
N TYR A 22 -3.40 -15.77 26.96
CA TYR A 22 -3.92 -16.09 25.61
C TYR A 22 -3.81 -14.91 24.65
N THR A 23 -4.18 -13.70 25.09
CA THR A 23 -4.10 -12.48 24.28
C THR A 23 -2.64 -12.18 23.90
N LEU A 24 -1.72 -12.24 24.87
CA LEU A 24 -0.29 -12.06 24.61
C LEU A 24 0.29 -13.15 23.71
N CYS A 25 -0.18 -14.40 23.84
CA CYS A 25 0.22 -15.51 22.98
C CYS A 25 -0.22 -15.26 21.53
N ILE A 26 -1.48 -14.86 21.31
CA ILE A 26 -2.02 -14.53 19.99
C ILE A 26 -1.27 -13.32 19.40
N MET A 27 -1.05 -12.25 20.18
CA MET A 27 -0.27 -11.08 19.73
C MET A 27 1.18 -11.44 19.38
N LYS A 28 1.84 -12.31 20.16
CA LYS A 28 3.19 -12.80 19.86
C LYS A 28 3.22 -13.75 18.65
N ALA A 29 2.15 -14.49 18.42
CA ALA A 29 1.99 -15.38 17.25
C ALA A 29 1.69 -14.58 15.98
N MET A 30 1.02 -13.43 16.09
CA MET A 30 0.87 -12.43 15.03
C MET A 30 2.18 -11.64 14.80
N ARG A 31 3.32 -12.33 14.65
CA ARG A 31 4.52 -11.69 14.11
C ARG A 31 4.16 -11.15 12.74
N THR A 32 4.24 -9.84 12.54
CA THR A 32 4.17 -9.23 11.21
C THR A 32 5.35 -9.74 10.41
N LYS A 33 5.15 -10.83 9.66
CA LYS A 33 6.13 -11.30 8.69
C LYS A 33 6.32 -10.16 7.69
N LYS A 34 7.57 -9.67 7.58
CA LYS A 34 7.95 -8.77 6.49
C LYS A 34 7.79 -9.55 5.18
N LEU A 35 7.03 -8.99 4.26
CA LEU A 35 6.64 -9.59 3.00
C LEU A 35 7.62 -9.20 1.88
N SER A 36 7.80 -10.10 0.92
CA SER A 36 8.41 -9.76 -0.37
C SER A 36 7.45 -8.91 -1.21
N PHE A 37 7.95 -8.33 -2.31
CA PHE A 37 7.10 -7.62 -3.27
C PHE A 37 6.03 -8.53 -3.88
N ASP A 38 6.35 -9.80 -4.14
CA ASP A 38 5.39 -10.78 -4.67
C ASP A 38 4.29 -11.08 -3.65
N GLU A 39 4.65 -11.27 -2.38
CA GLU A 39 3.67 -11.48 -1.30
C GLU A 39 2.76 -10.26 -1.11
N ILE A 40 3.29 -9.03 -1.23
CA ILE A 40 2.47 -7.81 -1.20
C ILE A 40 1.56 -7.72 -2.41
N ARG A 41 2.04 -8.07 -3.60
CA ARG A 41 1.23 -8.11 -4.82
C ARG A 41 0.05 -9.06 -4.65
N GLU A 42 0.27 -10.23 -4.08
CA GLU A 42 -0.78 -11.20 -3.76
C GLU A 42 -1.75 -10.68 -2.70
N ALA A 43 -1.23 -10.05 -1.63
CA ALA A 43 -2.07 -9.44 -0.59
C ALA A 43 -2.97 -8.31 -1.12
N LEU A 44 -2.55 -7.61 -2.19
CA LEU A 44 -3.30 -6.51 -2.80
C LEU A 44 -4.28 -6.96 -3.91
N GLN A 45 -4.35 -8.25 -4.27
CA GLN A 45 -5.29 -8.74 -5.30
C GLN A 45 -6.76 -8.35 -5.04
N PRO A 46 -7.28 -8.40 -3.79
CA PRO A 46 -8.66 -7.96 -3.52
C PRO A 46 -8.88 -6.48 -3.83
N VAL A 47 -7.89 -5.63 -3.52
CA VAL A 47 -7.94 -4.19 -3.80
C VAL A 47 -7.83 -3.93 -5.30
N LYS A 48 -6.92 -4.64 -5.99
CA LYS A 48 -6.81 -4.61 -7.46
C LYS A 48 -8.16 -4.92 -8.09
N LYS A 49 -8.79 -6.05 -7.73
CA LYS A 49 -10.10 -6.45 -8.27
C LYS A 49 -11.16 -5.37 -8.01
N HIS A 50 -11.27 -4.90 -6.76
CA HIS A 50 -12.20 -3.83 -6.41
C HIS A 50 -12.01 -2.58 -7.28
N CYS A 51 -10.77 -2.15 -7.51
CA CYS A 51 -10.47 -0.96 -8.29
C CYS A 51 -10.66 -1.15 -9.79
N LEU A 52 -10.41 -2.36 -10.33
CA LEU A 52 -10.74 -2.71 -11.70
C LEU A 52 -12.25 -2.58 -11.93
N ASP A 53 -13.06 -3.18 -11.06
CA ASP A 53 -14.53 -3.17 -11.14
C ASP A 53 -15.08 -1.74 -11.00
N ARG A 54 -14.55 -0.98 -10.02
CA ARG A 54 -15.00 0.41 -9.74
C ARG A 54 -14.73 1.37 -10.87
N VAL A 55 -13.61 1.24 -11.56
CA VAL A 55 -13.18 2.17 -12.62
C VAL A 55 -13.60 1.68 -14.01
N GLY A 56 -13.85 0.38 -14.18
CA GLY A 56 -14.20 -0.22 -15.46
C GLY A 56 -13.05 -0.12 -16.47
N THR A 57 -11.81 -0.28 -16.00
CA THR A 57 -10.60 -0.31 -16.82
C THR A 57 -10.31 -1.71 -17.35
N ASP A 58 -9.60 -1.83 -18.48
CA ASP A 58 -9.14 -3.13 -18.97
C ASP A 58 -8.12 -3.72 -17.96
N PRO A 59 -8.36 -4.93 -17.42
CA PRO A 59 -7.44 -5.59 -16.49
C PRO A 59 -5.99 -5.70 -16.99
N LYS A 60 -5.78 -5.70 -18.32
CA LYS A 60 -4.45 -5.76 -18.93
C LYS A 60 -3.65 -4.48 -18.75
N LEU A 61 -4.29 -3.32 -18.58
CA LEU A 61 -3.58 -2.04 -18.49
C LEU A 61 -2.68 -1.96 -17.24
N PRO A 62 -3.17 -2.22 -16.00
CA PRO A 62 -2.29 -2.28 -14.84
C PRO A 62 -1.22 -3.37 -14.93
N ASP A 63 -1.53 -4.52 -15.54
CA ASP A 63 -0.56 -5.62 -15.68
C ASP A 63 0.54 -5.30 -16.70
N ASN A 64 0.23 -4.52 -17.73
CA ASN A 64 1.20 -3.99 -18.68
C ASN A 64 2.07 -2.90 -18.05
N ALA A 65 1.49 -2.04 -17.21
CA ALA A 65 2.25 -0.99 -16.52
C ALA A 65 3.31 -1.57 -15.56
N VAL A 66 3.04 -2.71 -14.91
CA VAL A 66 4.05 -3.43 -14.10
C VAL A 66 5.24 -3.91 -14.95
N LYS A 67 5.05 -4.07 -16.26
CA LYS A 67 6.10 -4.43 -17.23
C LYS A 67 6.73 -3.20 -17.91
N GLY A 68 6.40 -1.99 -17.45
CA GLY A 68 6.91 -0.73 -17.99
C GLY A 68 6.09 -0.10 -19.10
N ASN A 69 4.99 -0.75 -19.51
CA ASN A 69 4.12 -0.24 -20.57
C ASN A 69 3.04 0.66 -19.96
N PHE A 70 3.45 1.87 -19.57
CA PHE A 70 2.58 2.91 -19.07
C PHE A 70 1.90 3.67 -20.23
N VAL A 71 0.59 3.49 -20.38
CA VAL A 71 -0.22 4.22 -21.36
C VAL A 71 -1.00 5.35 -20.69
N SER A 72 -1.12 6.49 -21.37
CA SER A 72 -1.86 7.64 -20.87
C SER A 72 -3.38 7.44 -21.05
N ASP A 73 -3.94 6.47 -20.33
CA ASP A 73 -5.38 6.19 -20.29
C ASP A 73 -6.03 6.72 -19.00
N ARG A 74 -7.15 7.43 -19.14
CA ARG A 74 -7.83 8.07 -18.00
C ARG A 74 -8.32 7.06 -16.96
N LYS A 75 -8.77 5.88 -17.39
CA LYS A 75 -9.25 4.85 -16.47
C LYS A 75 -8.06 4.20 -15.74
N LEU A 76 -6.94 3.98 -16.40
CA LEU A 76 -5.71 3.52 -15.75
C LEU A 76 -5.20 4.52 -14.71
N GLN A 77 -5.26 5.82 -15.00
CA GLN A 77 -4.91 6.86 -14.03
C GLN A 77 -5.80 6.77 -12.78
N CYS A 78 -7.12 6.70 -12.97
CA CYS A 78 -8.06 6.61 -11.85
C CYS A 78 -8.02 5.26 -11.13
N TYR A 79 -7.54 4.19 -11.78
CA TYR A 79 -7.22 2.93 -11.12
C TYR A 79 -6.14 3.11 -10.06
N TYR A 80 -5.03 3.80 -10.37
CA TYR A 80 -3.98 4.07 -9.37
C TYR A 80 -4.48 4.95 -8.22
N LYS A 81 -5.32 5.95 -8.51
CA LYS A 81 -6.01 6.71 -7.47
C LYS A 81 -6.83 5.81 -6.55
N CYS A 82 -7.62 4.91 -7.12
CA CYS A 82 -8.42 3.95 -6.34
C CYS A 82 -7.54 3.07 -5.44
N MET A 83 -6.42 2.56 -5.97
CA MET A 83 -5.47 1.77 -5.18
C MET A 83 -4.93 2.59 -4.00
N MET A 84 -4.46 3.81 -4.23
CA MET A 84 -3.90 4.69 -3.19
C MET A 84 -4.94 5.13 -2.14
N LEU A 85 -6.20 5.33 -2.53
CA LEU A 85 -7.29 5.64 -1.58
C LEU A 85 -7.61 4.44 -0.66
N ASN A 86 -7.58 3.23 -1.21
CA ASN A 86 -7.84 2.00 -0.45
C ASN A 86 -6.67 1.64 0.48
N THR A 87 -5.43 1.92 0.07
CA THR A 87 -4.23 1.74 0.91
C THR A 87 -3.91 2.95 1.79
N LYS A 88 -4.73 4.00 1.78
CA LYS A 88 -4.55 5.24 2.55
C LYS A 88 -3.29 6.05 2.23
N VAL A 89 -2.66 5.76 1.09
CA VAL A 89 -1.53 6.53 0.54
C VAL A 89 -2.00 7.82 -0.13
N MET A 90 -3.31 7.99 -0.37
CA MET A 90 -3.88 9.23 -0.88
C MET A 90 -5.12 9.64 -0.08
N LYS A 91 -5.33 10.96 0.06
CA LYS A 91 -6.58 11.56 0.57
C LYS A 91 -6.75 12.96 -0.01
N ASN A 92 -7.98 13.33 -0.40
CA ASN A 92 -8.29 14.66 -0.96
C ASN A 92 -7.34 15.07 -2.10
N ASP A 93 -7.07 14.13 -3.01
CA ASP A 93 -6.15 14.33 -4.15
C ASP A 93 -4.73 14.75 -3.75
N LYS A 94 -4.29 14.36 -2.54
CA LYS A 94 -2.93 14.55 -2.03
C LYS A 94 -2.33 13.21 -1.64
N ILE A 95 -1.08 13.01 -2.03
CA ILE A 95 -0.29 11.85 -1.61
C ILE A 95 0.15 12.04 -0.17
N ILE A 96 -0.05 11.01 0.65
CA ILE A 96 0.36 10.96 2.04
C ILE A 96 1.62 10.10 2.10
N GLU A 97 2.77 10.68 1.77
CA GLU A 97 4.04 9.95 1.73
C GLU A 97 4.38 9.31 3.08
N LYS A 98 4.02 9.96 4.20
CA LYS A 98 4.17 9.38 5.54
C LYS A 98 3.37 8.09 5.74
N ALA A 99 2.25 7.91 5.04
CA ALA A 99 1.51 6.65 5.08
C ALA A 99 2.25 5.57 4.28
N LEU A 100 2.78 5.91 3.11
CA LEU A 100 3.56 5.00 2.28
C LEU A 100 4.86 4.56 2.96
N SER A 101 5.60 5.47 3.60
CA SER A 101 6.83 5.14 4.33
C SER A 101 6.56 4.16 5.47
N LYS A 102 5.49 4.38 6.25
CA LYS A 102 5.08 3.46 7.32
C LYS A 102 4.67 2.09 6.79
N ILE A 103 3.94 2.05 5.67
CA ILE A 103 3.59 0.78 5.01
C ILE A 103 4.87 0.05 4.61
N ALA A 104 5.85 0.74 4.02
CA ALA A 104 7.13 0.15 3.67
C ALA A 104 7.85 -0.39 4.90
N GLU A 105 8.08 0.43 5.93
CA GLU A 105 8.82 0.06 7.15
C GLU A 105 8.19 -1.13 7.89
N HIS A 106 6.86 -1.22 7.92
CA HIS A 106 6.15 -2.27 8.65
C HIS A 106 5.94 -3.55 7.83
N MET A 107 5.82 -3.45 6.50
CA MET A 107 5.43 -4.58 5.65
C MET A 107 6.58 -5.13 4.80
N LEU A 108 7.59 -4.34 4.47
CA LEU A 108 8.67 -4.76 3.56
C LEU A 108 9.92 -5.24 4.29
N GLN A 109 10.67 -6.10 3.61
CA GLN A 109 12.05 -6.45 3.95
C GLN A 109 12.98 -5.24 3.83
N GLU A 110 14.06 -5.18 4.62
CA GLU A 110 14.86 -3.96 4.80
C GLU A 110 15.45 -3.41 3.50
N ASP A 111 15.96 -4.28 2.62
CA ASP A 111 16.49 -3.88 1.31
C ASP A 111 15.42 -3.20 0.45
N SER A 112 14.18 -3.70 0.54
CA SER A 112 13.02 -3.14 -0.18
C SER A 112 12.56 -1.81 0.43
N VAL A 113 12.68 -1.64 1.75
CA VAL A 113 12.37 -0.37 2.42
C VAL A 113 13.29 0.74 1.90
N SER A 114 14.60 0.50 1.87
CA SER A 114 15.57 1.50 1.40
C SER A 114 15.28 1.94 -0.05
N LEU A 115 14.96 0.98 -0.92
CA LEU A 115 14.62 1.25 -2.31
C LEU A 115 13.39 2.16 -2.43
N ILE A 116 12.32 1.83 -1.72
CA ILE A 116 11.07 2.60 -1.75
C ILE A 116 11.28 4.03 -1.20
N LEU A 117 11.99 4.19 -0.08
CA LEU A 117 12.23 5.52 0.49
C LEU A 117 13.02 6.42 -0.46
N LYS A 118 14.03 5.89 -1.15
CA LYS A 118 14.79 6.66 -2.15
C LYS A 118 13.96 6.99 -3.39
N ALA A 119 13.09 6.08 -3.83
CA ALA A 119 12.15 6.34 -4.92
C ALA A 119 11.19 7.48 -4.54
N MET A 120 10.67 7.46 -3.31
CA MET A 120 9.81 8.52 -2.77
C MET A 120 10.54 9.87 -2.75
N GLU A 121 11.77 9.92 -2.25
CA GLU A 121 12.59 11.14 -2.26
C GLU A 121 12.75 11.70 -3.68
N LYS A 122 13.06 10.83 -4.66
CA LYS A 122 13.20 11.24 -6.06
C LYS A 122 11.89 11.77 -6.66
N CYS A 123 10.77 11.20 -6.24
CA CYS A 123 9.44 11.50 -6.77
C CYS A 123 8.65 12.53 -5.94
N HIS A 124 9.25 13.06 -4.86
CA HIS A 124 8.60 13.97 -3.93
C HIS A 124 8.01 15.22 -4.61
N SER A 125 8.74 15.77 -5.59
CA SER A 125 8.27 16.95 -6.35
C SER A 125 6.97 16.69 -7.12
N ILE A 126 6.69 15.44 -7.50
CA ILE A 126 5.41 15.05 -8.11
C ILE A 126 4.34 14.95 -7.03
N ALA A 127 4.62 14.30 -5.90
CA ALA A 127 3.66 14.16 -4.78
C ALA A 127 3.12 15.49 -4.25
N MET A 128 3.93 16.55 -4.33
CA MET A 128 3.58 17.90 -3.88
C MET A 128 2.75 18.71 -4.88
N LYS A 129 2.55 18.22 -6.11
CA LYS A 129 1.74 18.93 -7.12
C LYS A 129 0.28 18.96 -6.70
N SER A 130 -0.32 20.15 -6.80
CA SER A 130 -1.78 20.32 -6.66
C SER A 130 -2.44 20.15 -8.02
N MET A 131 -2.94 18.94 -8.31
CA MET A 131 -3.60 18.61 -9.57
C MET A 131 -4.67 17.53 -9.36
N ASP A 132 -5.37 17.16 -10.44
CA ASP A 132 -6.34 16.06 -10.43
C ASP A 132 -5.73 14.77 -9.83
N GLY A 133 -6.43 14.17 -8.87
CA GLY A 133 -5.89 13.02 -8.14
C GLY A 133 -5.63 11.78 -8.99
N CYS A 134 -6.32 11.59 -10.13
CA CYS A 134 -6.04 10.46 -11.01
C CYS A 134 -4.70 10.67 -11.73
N GLN A 135 -4.48 11.87 -12.27
CA GLN A 135 -3.21 12.22 -12.89
C GLN A 135 -2.06 12.17 -11.88
N LEU A 136 -2.26 12.73 -10.68
CA LEU A 136 -1.26 12.72 -9.62
C LEU A 136 -0.84 11.29 -9.22
N ALA A 137 -1.83 10.40 -9.00
CA ALA A 137 -1.57 9.01 -8.63
C ALA A 137 -0.80 8.26 -9.73
N TYR A 138 -1.14 8.51 -10.99
CA TYR A 138 -0.46 7.92 -12.13
C TYR A 138 0.99 8.40 -12.26
N ASP A 139 1.20 9.72 -12.27
CA ASP A 139 2.53 10.32 -12.43
C ASP A 139 3.47 9.88 -11.32
N TYR A 140 2.98 9.83 -10.08
CA TYR A 140 3.78 9.39 -8.94
C TYR A 140 4.11 7.90 -9.03
N THR A 141 3.14 7.05 -9.40
CA THR A 141 3.38 5.61 -9.58
C THR A 141 4.39 5.34 -10.68
N LYS A 142 4.27 6.05 -11.82
CA LYS A 142 5.21 5.94 -12.93
C LYS A 142 6.61 6.38 -12.52
N CYS A 143 6.73 7.48 -11.77
CA CYS A 143 8.04 7.95 -11.28
C CYS A 143 8.72 6.91 -10.37
N ILE A 144 7.97 6.28 -9.45
CA ILE A 144 8.50 5.21 -8.59
C ILE A 144 8.95 4.02 -9.45
N TYR A 145 8.15 3.63 -10.44
CA TYR A 145 8.50 2.55 -11.35
C TYR A 145 9.78 2.85 -12.15
N ASP A 146 9.88 4.05 -12.72
CA ASP A 146 11.03 4.47 -13.52
C ASP A 146 12.32 4.47 -12.67
N TYR A 147 12.24 4.94 -11.43
CA TYR A 147 13.37 4.89 -10.49
C TYR A 147 13.81 3.46 -10.18
N ASN A 148 12.87 2.58 -9.83
CA ASN A 148 13.17 1.19 -9.49
C ASN A 148 13.71 0.42 -10.70
N SER A 149 13.12 0.64 -11.89
CA SER A 149 13.57 0.00 -13.13
C SER A 149 14.99 0.42 -13.50
N MET A 150 15.34 1.70 -13.32
CA MET A 150 16.70 2.20 -13.52
C MET A 150 17.71 1.54 -12.58
N LYS A 151 17.27 1.12 -11.37
CA LYS A 151 18.12 0.44 -10.39
C LYS A 151 18.21 -1.08 -10.57
N LEU A 152 17.31 -1.70 -11.33
CA LEU A 152 17.40 -3.12 -11.66
C LEU A 152 18.30 -3.41 -12.88
N ILE A 153 18.74 -2.37 -13.59
CA ILE A 153 19.61 -2.46 -14.79
C ILE A 153 21.08 -2.14 -14.45
N GLN A 154 21.37 -1.80 -13.19
CA GLN A 154 22.69 -1.35 -12.71
C GLN A 154 23.23 -2.28 -11.63
#